data_AF-A0A160EFP6-F1
#
_entry.id   AF-A0A160EFP6-F1
#
_cell.length_a   1.000
_cell.length_b   1.000
_cell.length_c   1.000
_cell.angle_alpha   90.00
_cell.angle_beta   90.00
_cell.angle_gamma   90.00
#
_symmetry.space_group_name_H-M   'P 1'
#
loop_
_entity.id
_entity.type
_entity.pdbx_description
1 polymer ?
#
loop_
_entity_poly.entity_id
_entity_poly.type
_entity_poly.pdbx_seq_one_letter_code
_entity_poly.pdbx_strand_id
1 'polypeptide(L)'
;KFSKEMTIASAQVAPAKHSKGELTPIQEKLVKKMGPHAYSFTFHFPDMAPCSVTLQPGEDDQGKPLGVEYYVKCWVGSSDEDKGHKRSTVQLAIKKLQYAPPARTGNRLPSSLISKGFTFSSGKIALEVTLDRDIYYHGEKIGANITISNNSRKQVRNIKVYV
;
A
#
# COMPACT_ATOMS: atom_id res chain seq x y z
N LYS A 1 -12.39 13.57 -16.46
CA LYS A 1 -12.44 12.30 -15.70
C LYS A 1 -11.34 11.39 -16.21
N PHE A 2 -10.27 11.20 -15.45
CA PHE A 2 -9.12 10.41 -15.85
C PHE A 2 -9.18 9.04 -15.19
N SER A 3 -9.12 7.98 -15.99
CA SER A 3 -8.93 6.61 -15.52
C SER A 3 -7.94 5.97 -16.47
N LYS A 4 -6.89 5.36 -15.92
CA LYS A 4 -5.90 4.62 -16.71
C LYS A 4 -5.95 3.17 -16.29
N GLU A 5 -6.51 2.34 -17.16
CA GLU A 5 -6.47 0.89 -16.99
C GLU A 5 -5.16 0.36 -17.59
N MET A 6 -4.49 -0.52 -16.86
CA MET A 6 -3.25 -1.17 -17.31
C MET A 6 -3.32 -2.66 -16.99
N THR A 7 -3.01 -3.49 -17.99
CA THR A 7 -2.86 -4.92 -17.80
C THR A 7 -1.47 -5.19 -17.26
N ILE A 8 -1.40 -5.80 -16.07
CA ILE A 8 -0.14 -6.09 -15.38
C ILE A 8 0.39 -7.47 -15.79
N ALA A 9 -0.53 -8.42 -15.93
CA ALA A 9 -0.24 -9.76 -16.41
C ALA A 9 -1.48 -10.30 -17.14
N SER A 10 -1.25 -11.12 -18.16
CA SER A 10 -2.28 -11.86 -18.88
C SER A 10 -1.76 -13.26 -19.14
N ALA A 11 -2.62 -14.25 -19.02
CA ALA A 11 -2.29 -15.64 -19.28
C ALA A 11 -3.53 -16.38 -19.79
N GLN A 12 -3.32 -17.28 -20.74
CA GLN A 12 -4.38 -18.19 -21.18
C GLN A 12 -4.54 -19.32 -20.17
N VAL A 13 -5.72 -19.41 -19.56
CA VAL A 13 -6.07 -20.43 -18.57
C VAL A 13 -6.56 -21.72 -19.23
N ALA A 14 -7.33 -21.60 -20.31
CA ALA A 14 -7.85 -22.73 -21.07
C ALA A 14 -7.94 -22.40 -22.59
N PRO A 15 -7.70 -23.38 -23.48
CA PRO A 15 -6.96 -24.62 -23.23
C PRO A 15 -5.54 -24.33 -22.73
N ALA A 16 -5.00 -25.21 -21.88
CA ALA A 16 -3.68 -25.00 -21.28
C ALA A 16 -2.57 -25.11 -22.34
N LYS A 17 -1.91 -23.99 -22.65
CA LYS A 17 -0.79 -23.94 -23.61
C LYS A 17 0.55 -24.43 -23.02
N HIS A 18 0.73 -24.36 -21.69
CA HIS A 18 2.00 -24.68 -21.01
C HIS A 18 1.85 -25.84 -20.02
N SER A 19 2.97 -26.52 -19.73
CA SER A 19 3.03 -27.51 -18.66
C SER A 19 2.59 -26.85 -17.35
N LYS A 20 1.69 -27.53 -16.64
CA LYS A 20 1.19 -27.05 -15.34
C LYS A 20 2.42 -26.89 -14.44
N GLY A 21 2.77 -25.65 -14.10
CA GLY A 21 3.71 -25.40 -13.01
C GLY A 21 3.22 -26.08 -11.73
N GLU A 22 4.09 -26.16 -10.72
CA GLU A 22 3.72 -26.78 -9.44
C GLU A 22 2.45 -26.11 -8.88
N LEU A 23 1.45 -26.95 -8.60
CA LEU A 23 0.19 -26.48 -8.03
C LEU A 23 0.42 -26.18 -6.56
N THR A 24 -0.17 -25.09 -6.09
CA THR A 24 -0.26 -24.84 -4.65
C THR A 24 -1.18 -25.89 -3.99
N PRO A 25 -0.99 -26.20 -2.69
CA PRO A 25 -1.85 -27.17 -1.98
C PRO A 25 -3.35 -26.84 -2.04
N ILE A 26 -3.71 -25.55 -2.17
CA ILE A 26 -5.11 -25.13 -2.34
C ILE A 26 -5.60 -25.39 -3.76
N GLN A 27 -4.78 -25.14 -4.78
CA GLN A 27 -5.13 -25.43 -6.18
C GLN A 27 -5.33 -26.93 -6.39
N GLU A 28 -4.49 -27.79 -5.82
CA GLU A 28 -4.64 -29.25 -5.89
C GLU A 28 -6.01 -29.70 -5.35
N LYS A 29 -6.36 -29.21 -4.15
CA LYS A 29 -7.65 -29.51 -3.52
C LYS A 29 -8.83 -29.01 -4.35
N LEU A 30 -8.74 -27.81 -4.91
CA LEU A 30 -9.79 -27.22 -5.72
C LEU A 30 -9.95 -27.95 -7.06
N VAL A 31 -8.87 -28.27 -7.75
CA VAL A 31 -8.92 -29.01 -9.02
C VAL A 31 -9.53 -30.40 -8.81
N LYS A 32 -9.11 -31.11 -7.75
CA LYS A 32 -9.69 -32.41 -7.40
C LYS A 32 -11.19 -32.31 -7.07
N LYS A 33 -11.61 -31.24 -6.39
CA LYS A 33 -13.01 -31.03 -5.98
C LYS A 33 -13.91 -30.59 -7.14
N MET A 34 -13.41 -29.75 -8.04
CA MET A 34 -14.19 -29.10 -9.10
C MET A 34 -14.22 -29.93 -10.41
N GLY A 35 -13.36 -30.94 -10.53
CA GLY A 35 -13.43 -31.94 -11.60
C GLY A 35 -12.61 -31.59 -12.86
N PRO A 36 -12.87 -32.25 -14.01
CA PRO A 36 -12.02 -32.20 -15.20
C PRO A 36 -11.88 -30.82 -15.86
N HIS A 37 -12.84 -29.92 -15.64
CA HIS A 37 -12.86 -28.57 -16.21
C HIS A 37 -12.32 -27.50 -15.24
N ALA A 38 -11.59 -27.92 -14.21
CA ALA A 38 -10.94 -27.02 -13.28
C ALA A 38 -9.52 -26.68 -13.76
N TYR A 39 -9.32 -25.42 -14.14
CA TYR A 39 -8.04 -24.92 -14.62
C TYR A 39 -7.45 -23.95 -13.59
N SER A 40 -6.21 -24.22 -13.19
CA SER A 40 -5.47 -23.38 -12.24
C SER A 40 -4.78 -22.22 -12.95
N PHE A 41 -4.67 -21.09 -12.27
CA PHE A 41 -3.85 -19.95 -12.68
C PHE A 41 -3.18 -19.32 -11.47
N THR A 42 -2.03 -18.68 -11.70
CA THR A 42 -1.27 -17.94 -10.69
C THR A 42 -0.73 -16.68 -11.34
N PHE A 43 -0.91 -15.53 -10.70
CA PHE A 43 -0.29 -14.27 -11.09
C PHE A 43 0.59 -13.77 -9.96
N HIS A 44 1.75 -13.24 -10.32
CA HIS A 44 2.67 -12.58 -9.40
C HIS A 44 2.61 -11.08 -9.65
N PHE A 45 2.50 -10.30 -8.58
CA PHE A 45 2.62 -8.85 -8.69
C PHE A 45 4.07 -8.48 -9.04
N PRO A 46 4.30 -7.56 -9.98
CA PRO A 46 5.62 -6.96 -10.16
C PRO A 46 6.04 -6.18 -8.91
N ASP A 47 7.34 -6.13 -8.64
CA ASP A 47 7.89 -5.43 -7.47
C ASP A 47 7.50 -3.94 -7.41
N MET A 48 7.40 -3.30 -8.57
CA MET A 48 7.04 -1.88 -8.71
C MET A 48 5.51 -1.64 -8.71
N ALA A 49 4.69 -2.67 -8.51
CA ALA A 49 3.24 -2.50 -8.47
C ALA A 49 2.84 -1.72 -7.19
N PRO A 50 2.12 -0.60 -7.30
CA PRO A 50 1.67 0.15 -6.12
C PRO A 50 0.72 -0.66 -5.23
N CYS A 51 0.54 -0.25 -3.98
CA CYS A 51 -0.49 -0.86 -3.13
C CYS A 51 -1.87 -0.28 -3.46
N SER A 52 -2.92 -0.99 -3.07
CA SER A 52 -4.28 -0.49 -3.18
C SER A 52 -4.50 0.66 -2.21
N VAL A 53 -4.70 1.86 -2.75
CA VAL A 53 -4.94 3.09 -1.98
C VAL A 53 -6.08 3.84 -2.63
N THR A 54 -7.01 4.31 -1.81
CA THR A 54 -8.15 5.12 -2.25
C THR A 54 -8.19 6.39 -1.41
N LEU A 55 -8.19 7.54 -2.07
CA LEU A 55 -8.40 8.83 -1.42
C LEU A 55 -9.86 8.92 -0.98
N GLN A 56 -10.06 9.27 0.29
CA GLN A 56 -11.40 9.57 0.77
C GLN A 56 -11.84 10.93 0.20
N PRO A 57 -13.01 11.01 -0.45
CA PRO A 57 -13.54 12.29 -0.93
C PRO A 57 -13.84 13.20 0.27
N GLY A 58 -13.68 14.51 0.07
CA GLY A 58 -14.16 15.51 1.02
C GLY A 58 -15.69 15.59 1.01
N GLU A 59 -16.28 16.27 1.99
CA GLU A 59 -17.75 16.40 2.12
C GLU A 59 -18.41 17.02 0.87
N ASP A 60 -17.70 17.94 0.19
CA ASP A 60 -18.17 18.60 -1.03
C ASP A 60 -17.75 17.87 -2.33
N ASP A 61 -17.00 16.77 -2.24
CA ASP A 61 -16.50 16.04 -3.40
C ASP A 61 -17.48 14.94 -3.83
N GLN A 62 -18.31 15.25 -4.83
CA GLN A 62 -19.23 14.31 -5.48
C GLN A 62 -18.55 13.45 -6.56
N GLY A 63 -17.22 13.53 -6.67
CA GLY A 63 -16.43 12.78 -7.63
C GLY A 63 -16.39 11.27 -7.39
N LYS A 64 -15.93 10.51 -8.39
CA LYS A 64 -15.56 9.11 -8.17
C LYS A 64 -14.30 9.07 -7.29
N PRO A 65 -14.19 8.10 -6.36
CA PRO A 65 -13.01 7.96 -5.53
C PRO A 65 -11.75 7.80 -6.39
N LEU A 66 -10.70 8.52 -6.02
CA LEU A 66 -9.41 8.51 -6.71
C LEU A 66 -8.52 7.48 -6.05
N GLY A 67 -8.02 6.52 -6.80
CA GLY A 67 -7.20 5.46 -6.21
C GLY A 67 -6.68 4.43 -7.18
N VAL A 68 -5.89 3.52 -6.63
CA VAL A 68 -5.37 2.34 -7.30
C VAL A 68 -6.19 1.13 -6.86
N GLU A 69 -6.87 0.51 -7.81
CA GLU A 69 -7.65 -0.70 -7.61
C GLU A 69 -7.13 -1.81 -8.51
N TYR A 70 -7.19 -3.05 -8.02
CA TYR A 70 -6.76 -4.23 -8.76
C TYR A 70 -7.96 -5.12 -9.04
N TYR A 71 -7.97 -5.65 -10.24
CA TYR A 71 -9.02 -6.56 -10.70
C TYR A 71 -8.40 -7.78 -11.32
N VAL A 72 -8.90 -8.95 -10.94
CA VAL A 72 -8.70 -10.19 -11.69
C VAL A 72 -9.87 -10.33 -12.64
N LYS A 73 -9.58 -10.30 -13.94
CA LYS A 73 -10.59 -10.43 -14.99
C LYS A 73 -10.35 -11.73 -15.75
N CYS A 74 -11.40 -12.51 -15.95
CA CYS A 74 -11.39 -13.71 -16.78
C CYS A 74 -12.50 -13.59 -17.82
N TRP A 75 -12.20 -13.95 -19.06
CA TRP A 75 -13.17 -13.96 -20.15
C TRP A 75 -12.88 -15.09 -21.12
N VAL A 76 -13.90 -15.45 -21.90
CA VAL A 76 -13.76 -16.35 -23.05
C VAL A 76 -13.66 -15.50 -24.30
N GLY A 77 -12.63 -15.76 -25.11
CA GLY A 77 -12.38 -15.09 -26.39
C GLY A 77 -11.81 -16.08 -27.41
N SER A 78 -11.92 -15.72 -28.69
CA SER A 78 -11.45 -16.57 -29.80
C SER A 78 -9.99 -16.35 -30.16
N SER A 79 -9.40 -15.23 -29.75
CA SER A 79 -7.99 -14.87 -29.95
C SER A 79 -7.45 -14.07 -28.76
N ASP A 80 -6.12 -13.98 -28.64
CA ASP A 80 -5.45 -13.25 -27.55
C ASP A 80 -5.69 -11.73 -27.63
N GLU A 81 -6.14 -11.21 -28.79
CA GLU A 81 -6.49 -9.80 -29.00
C GLU A 81 -7.96 -9.48 -28.67
N ASP A 82 -8.78 -10.50 -28.42
CA ASP A 82 -10.19 -10.33 -28.12
C ASP A 82 -10.38 -9.69 -26.73
N LYS A 83 -11.10 -8.57 -26.70
CA LYS A 83 -11.41 -7.83 -25.46
C LYS A 83 -12.48 -8.50 -24.59
N GLY A 84 -13.06 -9.60 -25.08
CA GLY A 84 -14.05 -10.40 -24.38
C GLY A 84 -15.43 -9.73 -24.34
N HIS A 85 -16.49 -10.54 -24.37
CA HIS A 85 -17.85 -10.03 -24.26
C HIS A 85 -18.24 -9.85 -22.78
N LYS A 86 -19.03 -8.82 -22.43
CA LYS A 86 -19.52 -8.61 -21.05
C LYS A 86 -20.23 -9.84 -20.47
N ARG A 87 -20.92 -10.60 -21.33
CA ARG A 87 -21.64 -11.84 -20.95
C ARG A 87 -20.71 -13.00 -20.59
N SER A 88 -19.51 -13.05 -21.14
CA SER A 88 -18.50 -14.09 -20.86
C SER A 88 -17.40 -13.61 -19.91
N THR A 89 -17.56 -12.41 -19.33
CA THR A 89 -16.55 -11.80 -18.45
C THR A 89 -16.95 -11.93 -17.00
N VAL A 90 -16.03 -12.43 -16.18
CA VAL A 90 -16.10 -12.39 -14.71
C VAL A 90 -14.95 -11.53 -14.20
N GLN A 91 -15.25 -10.63 -13.27
CA GLN A 91 -14.28 -9.72 -12.68
C GLN A 91 -14.39 -9.76 -11.16
N LEU A 92 -13.25 -9.89 -10.49
CA LEU A 92 -13.12 -9.88 -9.05
C LEU A 92 -12.19 -8.74 -8.63
N ALA A 93 -12.67 -7.85 -7.77
CA ALA A 93 -11.82 -6.84 -7.15
C ALA A 93 -10.93 -7.47 -6.07
N ILE A 94 -9.64 -7.13 -6.08
CA ILE A 94 -8.66 -7.58 -5.10
C ILE A 94 -7.87 -6.38 -4.55
N LYS A 95 -7.25 -6.54 -3.38
CA LYS A 95 -6.42 -5.50 -2.76
C LYS A 95 -5.00 -5.98 -2.56
N LYS A 96 -4.03 -5.15 -2.94
CA LYS A 96 -2.62 -5.33 -2.59
C LYS A 96 -2.34 -4.50 -1.34
N LEU A 97 -2.08 -5.16 -0.21
CA LEU A 97 -1.76 -4.54 1.07
C LEU A 97 -0.25 -4.64 1.33
N GLN A 98 0.35 -3.56 1.83
CA GLN A 98 1.73 -3.58 2.31
C GLN A 98 1.74 -3.95 3.78
N TYR A 99 2.48 -5.02 4.11
CA TYR A 99 2.83 -5.32 5.49
C TYR A 99 4.15 -4.64 5.83
N ALA A 100 4.29 -4.22 7.09
CA ALA A 100 5.57 -3.76 7.59
C ALA A 100 6.61 -4.88 7.43
N PRO A 101 7.84 -4.56 7.00
CA PRO A 101 8.92 -5.54 7.03
C PRO A 101 9.17 -5.95 8.49
N PRO A 102 9.63 -7.19 8.73
CA PRO A 102 10.09 -7.57 10.06
C PRO A 102 11.14 -6.57 10.53
N ALA A 103 11.00 -6.12 11.79
CA ALA A 103 11.78 -5.02 12.34
C ALA A 103 13.27 -5.24 12.05
N ARG A 104 13.85 -4.30 11.31
CA ARG A 104 15.31 -4.19 11.28
C ARG A 104 15.69 -3.71 12.67
N THR A 105 16.51 -4.48 13.37
CA THR A 105 17.15 -4.06 14.63
C THR A 105 18.14 -2.93 14.32
N GLY A 106 17.62 -1.77 13.94
CA GLY A 106 18.35 -0.52 13.95
C GLY A 106 18.34 -0.04 15.39
N ASN A 107 19.50 -0.04 16.04
CA ASN A 107 19.66 0.39 17.44
C ASN A 107 19.30 1.87 17.69
N ARG A 108 18.79 2.60 16.69
CA ARG A 108 18.51 4.03 16.77
C ARG A 108 17.04 4.30 16.49
N LEU A 109 16.40 4.87 17.51
CA LEU A 109 15.06 5.41 17.43
C LEU A 109 14.99 6.59 16.44
N PRO A 110 13.86 6.79 15.74
CA PRO A 110 13.68 7.95 14.87
C PRO A 110 13.78 9.23 15.71
N SER A 111 14.82 10.03 15.44
CA SER A 111 15.12 11.26 16.19
C SER A 111 15.31 12.43 15.23
N SER A 112 14.74 13.59 15.55
CA SER A 112 14.97 14.85 14.83
C SER A 112 15.37 15.94 15.82
N LEU A 113 16.42 16.69 15.49
CA LEU A 113 16.93 17.81 16.30
C LEU A 113 16.95 19.07 15.44
N ILE A 114 16.27 20.12 15.90
CA ILE A 114 16.23 21.43 15.25
C ILE A 114 16.66 22.49 16.24
N SER A 115 17.49 23.44 15.79
CA SER A 115 17.91 24.57 16.61
C SER A 115 17.62 25.89 15.88
N LYS A 116 16.88 26.79 16.52
CA LYS A 116 16.49 28.09 15.97
C LYS A 116 17.04 29.23 16.82
N GLY A 117 17.80 30.12 16.20
CA GLY A 117 18.15 31.43 16.74
C GLY A 117 17.05 32.46 16.44
N PHE A 118 17.04 33.56 17.19
CA PHE A 118 16.11 34.67 16.96
C PHE A 118 16.88 35.96 16.75
N THR A 119 16.46 36.76 15.77
CA THR A 119 17.03 38.09 15.53
C THR A 119 16.95 38.93 16.81
N PHE A 120 18.04 39.62 17.14
CA PHE A 120 18.18 40.45 18.35
C PHE A 120 18.05 39.70 19.70
N SER A 121 18.14 38.37 19.73
CA SER A 121 18.31 37.58 20.96
C SER A 121 19.70 36.94 20.98
N SER A 122 20.42 37.07 22.09
CA SER A 122 21.51 36.13 22.37
C SER A 122 20.89 34.75 22.67
N GLY A 123 21.45 33.70 22.10
CA GLY A 123 21.03 32.31 22.33
C GLY A 123 20.02 31.73 21.33
N LYS A 124 19.69 30.46 21.52
CA LYS A 124 18.87 29.64 20.60
C LYS A 124 17.93 28.71 21.37
N ILE A 125 16.85 28.29 20.71
CA ILE A 125 15.99 27.21 21.19
C ILE A 125 16.30 25.97 20.37
N ALA A 126 16.67 24.88 21.04
CA ALA A 126 16.78 23.57 20.42
C ALA A 126 15.59 22.70 20.82
N LEU A 127 15.01 22.00 19.84
CA LEU A 127 13.92 21.05 19.98
C LEU A 127 14.41 19.71 19.44
N GLU A 128 14.38 18.69 20.29
CA GLU A 128 14.63 17.30 19.92
C GLU A 128 13.34 16.50 20.08
N VAL A 129 13.01 15.69 19.08
CA VAL A 129 11.87 14.77 19.13
C VAL A 129 12.36 13.38 18.78
N THR A 130 12.08 12.41 19.65
CA THR A 130 12.43 11.00 19.45
C THR A 130 11.19 10.13 19.59
N LEU A 131 10.91 9.30 18.59
CA LEU A 131 9.80 8.34 18.60
C LEU A 131 10.22 7.03 19.27
N ASP A 132 9.28 6.31 19.88
CA ASP A 132 9.57 5.02 20.53
C ASP A 132 9.76 3.87 19.54
N ARG A 133 9.21 4.01 18.32
CA ARG A 133 9.36 3.06 17.20
C ARG A 133 9.46 3.77 15.85
N ASP A 134 10.03 3.08 14.87
CA ASP A 134 10.10 3.49 13.47
C ASP A 134 8.90 3.04 12.64
N ILE A 135 8.21 1.99 13.07
CA ILE A 135 7.05 1.40 12.41
C ILE A 135 5.90 1.25 13.42
N TYR A 136 4.69 1.66 13.00
CA TYR A 136 3.45 1.49 13.75
C TYR A 136 2.40 0.81 12.89
N TYR A 137 1.63 -0.09 13.48
CA TYR A 137 0.41 -0.62 12.88
C TYR A 137 -0.78 0.29 13.16
N HIS A 138 -1.82 0.15 12.33
CA HIS A 138 -3.06 0.89 12.51
C HIS A 138 -3.66 0.63 13.89
N GLY A 139 -3.96 1.72 14.61
CA GLY A 139 -4.52 1.68 15.96
C GLY A 139 -3.48 1.63 17.09
N GLU A 140 -2.19 1.47 16.79
CA GLU A 140 -1.15 1.58 17.81
C GLU A 140 -0.97 3.03 18.27
N LYS A 141 -0.66 3.19 19.56
CA LYS A 141 -0.31 4.50 20.13
C LYS A 141 1.13 4.85 19.76
N ILE A 142 1.34 6.10 19.37
CA ILE A 142 2.66 6.65 19.05
C ILE A 142 3.25 7.29 20.29
N GLY A 143 4.42 6.82 20.74
CA GLY A 143 5.19 7.44 21.82
C GLY A 143 6.17 8.46 21.25
N ALA A 144 6.13 9.70 21.77
CA ALA A 144 7.07 10.74 21.38
C ALA A 144 7.70 11.38 22.63
N ASN A 145 9.03 11.35 22.70
CA ASN A 145 9.81 12.10 23.67
C ASN A 145 10.20 13.45 23.07
N ILE A 146 9.86 14.54 23.76
CA ILE A 146 10.15 15.91 23.32
C ILE A 146 11.08 16.56 24.35
N THR A 147 12.28 16.95 23.92
CA THR A 147 13.25 17.67 24.75
C THR A 147 13.47 19.07 24.20
N ILE A 148 13.32 20.09 25.05
CA ILE A 148 13.48 21.51 24.68
C ILE A 148 14.59 22.14 25.51
N SER A 149 15.63 22.61 24.83
CA SER A 149 16.74 23.36 25.42
C SER A 149 16.63 24.82 24.99
N ASN A 150 16.07 25.66 25.87
CA ASN A 150 15.90 27.09 25.61
C ASN A 150 17.01 27.91 26.25
N ASN A 151 18.02 28.25 25.45
CA ASN A 151 19.09 29.17 25.85
C ASN A 151 18.85 30.60 25.33
N SER A 152 17.64 30.90 24.85
CA SER A 152 17.26 32.22 24.32
C SER A 152 16.54 33.08 25.36
N ARG A 153 16.26 34.33 25.03
CA ARG A 153 15.40 35.23 25.83
C ARG A 153 13.92 35.13 25.47
N LYS A 154 13.53 34.21 24.57
CA LYS A 154 12.13 34.01 24.15
C LYS A 154 11.47 32.94 25.01
N GLN A 155 10.15 33.06 25.20
CA GLN A 155 9.35 32.12 25.96
C GLN A 155 8.62 31.14 25.03
N VAL A 156 8.61 29.84 25.39
CA VAL A 156 7.77 28.83 24.73
C VAL A 156 6.38 28.88 25.38
N ARG A 157 5.35 29.26 24.61
CA ARG A 157 3.98 29.41 25.12
C ARG A 157 3.11 28.17 24.94
N ASN A 158 3.30 27.44 23.85
CA ASN A 158 2.48 26.27 23.52
C ASN A 158 3.32 25.28 22.69
N ILE A 159 3.00 24.00 22.84
CA ILE A 159 3.56 22.89 22.06
C ILE A 159 2.37 22.16 21.46
N LYS A 160 2.34 22.06 20.13
CA LYS A 160 1.30 21.33 19.40
C LYS A 160 1.94 20.17 18.68
N VAL A 161 1.30 19.01 18.74
CA VAL A 161 1.74 17.77 18.12
C VAL A 161 0.68 17.33 17.13
N TYR A 162 1.12 16.92 15.93
CA TYR A 162 0.26 16.47 14.84
C TYR A 162 0.89 15.22 14.22
N VAL A 163 0.03 14.34 13.70
CA VAL A 163 0.40 13.14 12.92
C VAL A 163 -0.09 13.35 11.50
#